data_AF-A0A6F7W4X5-F1
#
_entry.id   AF-A0A6F7W4X5-F1
#
_cell.length_a   1.000
_cell.length_b   1.000
_cell.length_c   1.000
_cell.angle_alpha   90.00
_cell.angle_beta   90.00
_cell.angle_gamma   90.00
#
_symmetry.space_group_name_H-M   'P 1'
#
loop_
_entity.id
_entity.type
_entity.pdbx_description
1 polymer ?
#
loop_
_entity_poly.entity_id
_entity_poly.type
_entity_poly.pdbx_seq_one_letter_code
_entity_poly.pdbx_strand_id
1 'polypeptide(L)'
;MVAGYRERDLPLSALHLDIDHFVGHRVFTVDGARFPDLPGLAAELLEDGVRLVSIVDPAVKAEPGNAVYASGAAEDVFVRDTRGREVRGVVWPGESVFPDFTDPRVRKWWGGLYAERLAQGFSGVWHDMNEPVSFAAFGETTLPRSARHALEGRGGDHREAHNVYALTMARAGYEGLCELRPDERPFLFSRSGWAGLQRYGGSWSGDVATGWAGLRASLSLVIGLGLSGVPFSGPDIGGFTGFPSPELYLRWFQLGAYLPLFRTHSAISAGRREPWEFGSEVLEHAAAALRERQRLMPYFTTLAQLAARTGAPYVRPVWWRTPKDRALRDCEDAFLLGDALLVAPVLEEGARRRPVRLPRGRWYDTVTGRAYDGPGHVVLDAPLSGIPVLARAGSVVPVAGADGGVELEVWTPCQGRKGAGAGTLAVETGDGWEKPELLRFATRLRDGVLTIEREGGGEVGYPVRIRGEAPPEQGKPPRRTS
;
A
#
# COMPACT_ATOMS: atom_id res chain seq x y z
N MET A 1 -13.27 -18.05 2.15
CA MET A 1 -11.93 -17.42 2.28
C MET A 1 -11.75 -16.84 3.68
N VAL A 2 -12.56 -15.87 4.11
CA VAL A 2 -12.43 -15.20 5.42
C VAL A 2 -12.42 -16.18 6.61
N ALA A 3 -13.36 -17.13 6.64
CA ALA A 3 -13.36 -18.19 7.65
C ALA A 3 -12.02 -18.95 7.71
N GLY A 4 -11.38 -19.18 6.57
CA GLY A 4 -10.07 -19.84 6.51
C GLY A 4 -8.94 -19.04 7.16
N TYR A 5 -8.96 -17.71 7.04
CA TYR A 5 -8.05 -16.82 7.79
C TYR A 5 -8.35 -16.86 9.29
N ARG A 6 -9.64 -16.80 9.67
CA ARG A 6 -10.09 -16.83 11.07
C ARG A 6 -9.70 -18.12 11.79
N GLU A 7 -9.99 -19.27 11.18
CA GLU A 7 -9.65 -20.61 11.69
C GLU A 7 -8.14 -20.81 11.92
N ARG A 8 -7.30 -20.03 11.22
CA ARG A 8 -5.84 -20.14 11.27
C ARG A 8 -5.18 -18.99 12.04
N ASP A 9 -5.98 -18.15 12.71
CA ASP A 9 -5.51 -16.98 13.45
C ASP A 9 -4.61 -16.06 12.59
N LEU A 10 -5.04 -15.84 11.35
CA LEU A 10 -4.37 -14.96 10.39
C LEU A 10 -5.11 -13.62 10.31
N PRO A 11 -4.43 -12.49 10.60
CA PRO A 11 -5.01 -11.17 10.40
C PRO A 11 -5.44 -10.94 8.95
N LEU A 12 -6.62 -10.38 8.76
CA LEU A 12 -7.15 -9.96 7.46
C LEU A 12 -7.94 -8.66 7.66
N SER A 13 -7.65 -7.64 6.85
CA SER A 13 -8.34 -6.34 6.96
C SER A 13 -9.27 -6.05 5.79
N ALA A 14 -9.03 -6.66 4.63
CA ALA A 14 -9.85 -6.44 3.45
C ALA A 14 -9.90 -7.67 2.55
N LEU A 15 -11.05 -7.85 1.90
CA LEU A 15 -11.26 -8.78 0.80
C LEU A 15 -11.60 -7.98 -0.46
N HIS A 16 -10.97 -8.35 -1.57
CA HIS A 16 -11.15 -7.68 -2.84
C HIS A 16 -11.99 -8.54 -3.79
N LEU A 17 -13.01 -7.95 -4.40
CA LEU A 17 -13.83 -8.60 -5.42
C LEU A 17 -13.48 -8.02 -6.80
N ASP A 18 -12.93 -8.89 -7.65
CA ASP A 18 -12.57 -8.61 -9.05
C ASP A 18 -13.79 -8.70 -9.98
N ILE A 19 -13.62 -8.50 -11.30
CA ILE A 19 -14.68 -8.28 -12.29
C ILE A 19 -15.79 -9.35 -12.33
N ASP A 20 -15.52 -10.55 -11.83
CA ASP A 20 -16.46 -11.68 -11.78
C ASP A 20 -17.67 -11.48 -10.86
N HIS A 21 -17.65 -10.45 -10.00
CA HIS A 21 -18.83 -10.09 -9.20
C HIS A 21 -19.84 -9.24 -9.96
N PHE A 22 -19.51 -8.73 -11.14
CA PHE A 22 -20.41 -7.97 -12.00
C PHE A 22 -21.34 -8.86 -12.83
N VAL A 23 -22.52 -8.35 -13.19
CA VAL A 23 -23.40 -9.02 -14.16
C VAL A 23 -22.83 -8.85 -15.57
N GLY A 24 -22.17 -9.87 -16.10
CA GLY A 24 -21.60 -9.85 -17.46
C GLY A 24 -20.55 -8.75 -17.66
N HIS A 25 -19.75 -8.50 -16.62
CA HIS A 25 -18.72 -7.45 -16.54
C HIS A 25 -19.24 -6.01 -16.69
N ARG A 26 -20.52 -5.77 -16.43
CA ARG A 26 -21.10 -4.43 -16.39
C ARG A 26 -20.71 -3.73 -15.09
N VAL A 27 -19.91 -2.68 -15.19
CA VAL A 27 -19.56 -1.82 -14.06
C VAL A 27 -20.82 -1.29 -13.36
N PHE A 28 -20.74 -1.10 -12.05
CA PHE A 28 -21.87 -0.71 -11.19
C PHE A 28 -23.06 -1.69 -11.23
N THR A 29 -22.77 -2.99 -11.23
CA THR A 29 -23.77 -4.05 -11.03
C THR A 29 -23.24 -5.13 -10.08
N VAL A 30 -24.11 -6.01 -9.58
CA VAL A 30 -23.70 -7.19 -8.80
C VAL A 30 -24.47 -8.41 -9.31
N ASP A 31 -23.77 -9.51 -9.55
CA ASP A 31 -24.36 -10.79 -9.92
C ASP A 31 -25.06 -11.43 -8.71
N GLY A 32 -26.37 -11.22 -8.61
CA GLY A 32 -27.20 -11.76 -7.54
C GLY A 32 -27.32 -13.29 -7.52
N ALA A 33 -26.90 -14.01 -8.57
CA ALA A 33 -26.81 -15.47 -8.52
C ALA A 33 -25.54 -15.93 -7.78
N ARG A 34 -24.43 -15.19 -7.92
CA ARG A 34 -23.18 -15.45 -7.20
C ARG A 34 -23.18 -14.82 -5.80
N PHE A 35 -23.76 -13.64 -5.67
CA PHE A 35 -23.80 -12.83 -4.46
C PHE A 35 -25.26 -12.43 -4.13
N PRO A 36 -26.08 -13.39 -3.64
CA PRO A 36 -27.51 -13.17 -3.42
C PRO A 36 -27.82 -12.11 -2.34
N ASP A 37 -26.93 -11.96 -1.36
CA ASP A 37 -27.02 -10.92 -0.31
C ASP A 37 -25.62 -10.35 -0.03
N LEU A 38 -25.07 -9.64 -1.01
CA LEU A 38 -23.77 -8.98 -0.83
C LEU A 38 -23.76 -7.94 0.31
N PRO A 39 -24.81 -7.09 0.49
CA PRO A 39 -24.85 -6.17 1.63
C PRO A 39 -24.82 -6.89 2.98
N GLY A 40 -25.58 -7.98 3.14
CA GLY A 40 -25.57 -8.79 4.35
C GLY A 40 -24.19 -9.42 4.62
N LEU A 41 -23.56 -9.98 3.57
CA LEU A 41 -22.18 -10.48 3.67
C LEU A 41 -21.20 -9.37 4.07
N ALA A 42 -21.31 -8.18 3.48
CA ALA A 42 -20.44 -7.06 3.80
C ALA A 42 -20.59 -6.62 5.26
N ALA A 43 -21.82 -6.61 5.80
CA ALA A 43 -22.10 -6.30 7.19
C ALA A 43 -21.49 -7.35 8.14
N GLU A 44 -21.68 -8.65 7.86
CA GLU A 44 -21.08 -9.75 8.63
C GLU A 44 -19.56 -9.64 8.67
N LEU A 45 -18.93 -9.37 7.51
CA LEU A 45 -17.48 -9.23 7.44
C LEU A 45 -16.97 -7.99 8.19
N LEU A 46 -17.73 -6.90 8.18
CA LEU A 46 -17.38 -5.68 8.90
C LEU A 46 -17.41 -5.86 10.42
N GLU A 47 -18.29 -6.71 10.97
CA GLU A 47 -18.32 -7.06 12.39
C GLU A 47 -16.99 -7.70 12.84
N ASP A 48 -16.31 -8.42 11.94
CA ASP A 48 -14.97 -8.98 12.16
C ASP A 48 -13.83 -8.03 11.77
N GLY A 49 -14.14 -6.78 11.40
CA GLY A 49 -13.15 -5.80 10.93
C GLY A 49 -12.62 -6.05 9.51
N VAL A 50 -13.27 -6.91 8.72
CA VAL A 50 -12.90 -7.19 7.32
C VAL A 50 -13.76 -6.36 6.38
N ARG A 51 -13.10 -5.53 5.57
CA ARG A 51 -13.78 -4.63 4.62
C ARG A 51 -13.81 -5.21 3.21
N LEU A 52 -14.87 -4.91 2.45
CA LEU A 52 -14.93 -5.24 1.02
C LEU A 52 -14.39 -4.11 0.15
N VAL A 53 -13.59 -4.47 -0.85
CA VAL A 53 -13.06 -3.57 -1.89
C VAL A 53 -13.52 -4.05 -3.26
N SER A 54 -14.13 -3.16 -4.06
CA SER A 54 -14.62 -3.47 -5.41
C SER A 54 -13.68 -2.93 -6.49
N ILE A 55 -13.38 -3.72 -7.52
CA ILE A 55 -12.84 -3.19 -8.78
C ILE A 55 -13.85 -2.22 -9.43
N VAL A 56 -13.36 -1.17 -10.09
CA VAL A 56 -14.17 -0.33 -10.99
C VAL A 56 -13.33 0.02 -12.22
N ASP A 57 -13.76 -0.43 -13.39
CA ASP A 57 -13.12 -0.16 -14.67
C ASP A 57 -13.78 1.04 -15.38
N PRO A 58 -13.08 1.74 -16.28
CA PRO A 58 -13.69 2.83 -17.06
C PRO A 58 -14.54 2.34 -18.24
N ALA A 59 -14.47 1.06 -18.60
CA ALA A 59 -15.12 0.52 -19.78
C ALA A 59 -16.61 0.24 -19.49
N VAL A 60 -17.49 1.04 -20.11
CA VAL A 60 -18.94 0.88 -19.98
C VAL A 60 -19.47 0.08 -21.16
N LYS A 61 -20.04 -1.10 -20.90
CA LYS A 61 -20.64 -1.98 -21.93
C LYS A 61 -21.69 -1.23 -22.75
N ALA A 62 -21.49 -1.14 -24.06
CA ALA A 62 -22.29 -0.29 -24.94
C ALA A 62 -23.53 -1.03 -25.49
N GLU A 63 -24.42 -1.46 -24.60
CA GLU A 63 -25.62 -2.26 -24.94
C GLU A 63 -26.93 -1.61 -24.49
N PRO A 64 -28.04 -1.80 -25.24
CA PRO A 64 -29.38 -1.45 -24.76
C PRO A 64 -29.72 -2.14 -23.45
N GLY A 65 -30.37 -1.41 -22.52
CA GLY A 65 -30.74 -1.93 -21.21
C GLY A 65 -29.65 -1.84 -20.13
N ASN A 66 -28.40 -1.48 -20.49
CA ASN A 66 -27.40 -1.11 -19.50
C ASN A 66 -27.68 0.31 -18.97
N ALA A 67 -28.06 0.44 -17.70
CA ALA A 67 -28.42 1.72 -17.08
C ALA A 67 -27.27 2.75 -17.07
N VAL A 68 -26.02 2.30 -16.88
CA VAL A 68 -24.85 3.18 -16.89
C VAL A 68 -24.62 3.73 -18.30
N TYR A 69 -24.74 2.87 -19.31
CA TYR A 69 -24.63 3.31 -20.70
C TYR A 69 -25.77 4.26 -21.08
N ALA A 70 -27.02 3.93 -20.75
CA ALA A 70 -28.19 4.75 -21.07
C ALA A 70 -28.13 6.13 -20.42
N SER A 71 -27.75 6.22 -19.13
CA SER A 71 -27.60 7.50 -18.42
C SER A 71 -26.44 8.33 -18.96
N GLY A 72 -25.30 7.71 -19.26
CA GLY A 72 -24.16 8.41 -19.85
C GLY A 72 -24.43 8.91 -21.27
N ALA A 73 -25.15 8.15 -22.08
CA ALA A 73 -25.52 8.55 -23.43
C ALA A 73 -26.51 9.73 -23.42
N ALA A 74 -27.44 9.76 -22.46
CA ALA A 74 -28.39 10.87 -22.30
C ALA A 74 -27.71 12.18 -21.89
N GLU A 75 -26.59 12.12 -21.17
CA GLU A 75 -25.82 13.27 -20.66
C GLU A 75 -24.61 13.64 -21.55
N ASP A 76 -24.42 12.92 -22.67
CA ASP A 76 -23.30 13.10 -23.59
C ASP A 76 -21.91 13.02 -22.91
N VAL A 77 -21.68 11.97 -22.13
CA VAL A 77 -20.48 11.84 -21.27
C VAL A 77 -19.32 11.05 -21.88
N PHE A 78 -19.54 10.38 -23.01
CA PHE A 78 -18.56 9.46 -23.58
C PHE A 78 -17.59 10.15 -24.54
N VAL A 79 -16.35 9.67 -24.57
CA VAL A 79 -15.31 10.10 -25.50
C VAL A 79 -15.79 9.92 -26.95
N ARG A 80 -15.62 10.95 -27.78
CA ARG A 80 -16.06 10.97 -29.18
C ARG A 80 -14.89 11.01 -30.17
N ASP A 81 -15.10 10.47 -31.37
CA ASP A 81 -14.16 10.59 -32.48
C ASP A 81 -14.26 11.96 -33.17
N THR A 82 -13.43 12.19 -34.19
CA THR A 82 -13.40 13.45 -34.94
C THR A 82 -14.67 13.73 -35.75
N ARG A 83 -15.57 12.75 -35.89
CA ARG A 83 -16.87 12.85 -36.55
C ARG A 83 -18.02 13.00 -35.54
N GLY A 84 -17.71 13.12 -34.25
CA GLY A 84 -18.69 13.26 -33.18
C GLY A 84 -19.39 11.95 -32.79
N ARG A 85 -18.86 10.78 -33.19
CA ARG A 85 -19.42 9.47 -32.81
C ARG A 85 -18.71 8.95 -31.57
N GLU A 86 -19.39 8.17 -30.74
CA GLU A 86 -18.75 7.53 -29.58
C GLU A 86 -17.57 6.65 -30.02
N VAL A 87 -16.47 6.74 -29.27
CA VAL A 87 -15.35 5.81 -29.42
C VAL A 87 -15.75 4.48 -28.80
N ARG A 88 -15.81 3.43 -29.64
CA ARG A 88 -16.17 2.07 -29.23
C ARG A 88 -14.97 1.15 -29.30
N GLY A 89 -14.50 0.71 -28.12
CA GLY A 89 -13.43 -0.27 -27.98
C GLY A 89 -13.94 -1.63 -27.54
N VAL A 90 -13.05 -2.61 -27.40
CA VAL A 90 -13.36 -3.93 -26.82
C VAL A 90 -12.53 -4.16 -25.56
N VAL A 91 -13.19 -4.59 -24.48
CA VAL A 91 -12.60 -4.93 -23.16
C VAL A 91 -13.37 -6.14 -22.58
N TRP A 92 -13.26 -6.42 -21.28
CA TRP A 92 -13.94 -7.52 -20.56
C TRP A 92 -15.45 -7.65 -20.80
N PRO A 93 -16.26 -6.56 -20.82
CA PRO A 93 -17.67 -6.67 -21.16
C PRO A 93 -17.96 -6.80 -22.66
N GLY A 94 -16.95 -6.83 -23.54
CA GLY A 94 -17.12 -6.76 -24.99
C GLY A 94 -17.06 -5.31 -25.50
N GLU A 95 -17.90 -4.98 -26.47
CA GLU A 95 -17.96 -3.61 -27.02
C GLU A 95 -18.32 -2.60 -25.92
N SER A 96 -17.48 -1.58 -25.76
CA SER A 96 -17.52 -0.64 -24.65
C SER A 96 -17.24 0.79 -25.10
N VAL A 97 -17.85 1.74 -24.40
CA VAL A 97 -17.56 3.17 -24.49
C VAL A 97 -16.86 3.65 -23.22
N PHE A 98 -16.22 4.81 -23.31
CA PHE A 98 -15.32 5.33 -22.27
C PHE A 98 -15.79 6.72 -21.85
N PRO A 99 -16.08 6.98 -20.57
CA PRO A 99 -16.40 8.31 -20.09
C PRO A 99 -15.23 9.27 -20.30
N ASP A 100 -15.51 10.50 -20.73
CA ASP A 100 -14.48 11.54 -20.79
C ASP A 100 -14.26 12.18 -19.41
N PHE A 101 -13.47 11.52 -18.56
CA PHE A 101 -13.16 12.03 -17.22
C PHE A 101 -12.47 13.41 -17.20
N THR A 102 -11.99 13.90 -18.35
CA THR A 102 -11.42 15.23 -18.45
C THR A 102 -12.47 16.35 -18.43
N ASP A 103 -13.77 16.01 -18.56
CA ASP A 103 -14.90 16.91 -18.32
C ASP A 103 -15.35 16.83 -16.84
N PRO A 104 -15.35 17.96 -16.09
CA PRO A 104 -15.89 18.03 -14.73
C PRO A 104 -17.31 17.49 -14.57
N ARG A 105 -18.18 17.67 -15.57
CA ARG A 105 -19.57 17.16 -15.54
C ARG A 105 -19.58 15.64 -15.55
N VAL A 106 -18.72 15.03 -16.37
CA VAL A 106 -18.57 13.58 -16.46
C VAL A 106 -17.98 13.02 -15.18
N ARG A 107 -17.02 13.72 -14.55
CA ARG A 107 -16.52 13.30 -13.23
C ARG A 107 -17.61 13.30 -12.17
N LYS A 108 -18.47 14.33 -12.15
CA LYS A 108 -19.61 14.40 -11.22
C LYS A 108 -20.61 13.27 -11.48
N TRP A 109 -20.97 13.03 -12.74
CA TRP A 109 -21.84 11.92 -13.13
C TRP A 109 -21.26 10.57 -12.69
N TRP A 110 -19.99 10.31 -13.01
CA TRP A 110 -19.32 9.06 -12.65
C TRP A 110 -19.18 8.87 -11.13
N GLY A 111 -18.82 9.94 -10.42
CA GLY A 111 -18.73 9.95 -8.96
C GLY A 111 -20.05 9.57 -8.29
N GLY A 112 -21.19 10.02 -8.83
CA GLY A 112 -22.51 9.64 -8.35
C GLY A 112 -22.83 8.15 -8.48
N LEU A 113 -22.24 7.45 -9.45
CA LEU A 113 -22.45 6.01 -9.63
C LEU A 113 -21.87 5.17 -8.49
N TYR A 114 -20.90 5.71 -7.72
CA TYR A 114 -20.35 5.02 -6.54
C TYR A 114 -21.40 4.79 -5.46
N ALA A 115 -22.53 5.49 -5.46
CA ALA A 115 -23.65 5.23 -4.56
C ALA A 115 -24.09 3.77 -4.60
N GLU A 116 -24.03 3.14 -5.78
CA GLU A 116 -24.38 1.74 -5.94
C GLU A 116 -23.30 0.83 -5.33
N ARG A 117 -22.00 1.16 -5.41
CA ARG A 117 -20.96 0.43 -4.65
C ARG A 117 -21.18 0.51 -3.14
N LEU A 118 -21.50 1.69 -2.61
CA LEU A 118 -21.73 1.85 -1.17
C LEU A 118 -22.99 1.11 -0.71
N ALA A 119 -24.05 1.11 -1.51
CA ALA A 119 -25.28 0.37 -1.22
C ALA A 119 -25.06 -1.15 -1.14
N GLN A 120 -24.03 -1.67 -1.82
CA GLN A 120 -23.63 -3.08 -1.74
C GLN A 120 -22.68 -3.40 -0.57
N GLY A 121 -22.39 -2.42 0.29
CA GLY A 121 -21.54 -2.59 1.47
C GLY A 121 -20.03 -2.48 1.21
N PHE A 122 -19.61 -2.06 0.01
CA PHE A 122 -18.18 -1.83 -0.25
C PHE A 122 -17.65 -0.64 0.55
N SER A 123 -16.47 -0.82 1.15
CA SER A 123 -15.76 0.21 1.92
C SER A 123 -14.68 0.93 1.12
N GLY A 124 -14.22 0.34 0.02
CA GLY A 124 -13.19 0.91 -0.82
C GLY A 124 -13.29 0.42 -2.25
N VAL A 125 -12.46 1.01 -3.11
CA VAL A 125 -12.45 0.69 -4.54
C VAL A 125 -11.02 0.61 -5.07
N TRP A 126 -10.81 -0.19 -6.10
CA TRP A 126 -9.62 -0.04 -6.93
C TRP A 126 -10.03 0.30 -8.36
N HIS A 127 -9.26 1.13 -9.04
CA HIS A 127 -9.44 1.41 -10.46
C HIS A 127 -8.48 0.59 -11.28
N ASP A 128 -9.03 -0.18 -12.21
CA ASP A 128 -8.24 -0.96 -13.15
C ASP A 128 -8.59 -0.58 -14.59
N MET A 129 -7.76 -1.03 -15.54
CA MET A 129 -7.99 -0.82 -16.98
C MET A 129 -8.06 0.65 -17.41
N ASN A 130 -7.51 1.57 -16.62
CA ASN A 130 -7.74 3.01 -16.71
C ASN A 130 -6.65 3.84 -17.37
N GLU A 131 -5.72 3.21 -18.08
CA GLU A 131 -4.80 3.85 -19.03
C GLU A 131 -5.49 4.79 -20.05
N PRO A 132 -6.70 4.52 -20.61
CA PRO A 132 -7.57 3.34 -20.54
C PRO A 132 -7.21 2.26 -21.55
N VAL A 133 -7.51 1.00 -21.21
CA VAL A 133 -7.26 -0.15 -22.09
C VAL A 133 -8.41 -0.38 -23.06
N SER A 134 -8.05 -0.62 -24.32
CA SER A 134 -8.87 -1.36 -25.26
C SER A 134 -8.00 -2.43 -25.91
N PHE A 135 -8.44 -3.70 -25.96
CA PHE A 135 -7.52 -4.81 -26.26
C PHE A 135 -6.85 -4.76 -27.63
N ALA A 136 -7.53 -4.27 -28.68
CA ALA A 136 -6.90 -4.05 -29.99
C ALA A 136 -7.78 -3.28 -30.98
N ALA A 137 -8.81 -2.54 -30.53
CA ALA A 137 -9.78 -1.95 -31.46
C ALA A 137 -9.18 -0.92 -32.43
N PHE A 138 -8.00 -0.36 -32.10
CA PHE A 138 -7.45 0.81 -32.78
C PHE A 138 -5.97 0.69 -33.16
N GLY A 139 -5.41 -0.52 -33.16
CA GLY A 139 -3.99 -0.77 -33.46
C GLY A 139 -3.01 -0.52 -32.31
N GLU A 140 -3.46 0.08 -31.21
CA GLU A 140 -2.77 0.19 -29.92
C GLU A 140 -3.71 -0.30 -28.81
N THR A 141 -3.16 -0.68 -27.65
CA THR A 141 -3.95 -1.15 -26.50
C THR A 141 -4.58 0.00 -25.69
N THR A 142 -5.09 1.02 -26.37
CA THR A 142 -5.70 2.24 -25.79
C THR A 142 -6.60 2.95 -26.80
N LEU A 143 -7.16 4.13 -26.48
CA LEU A 143 -8.06 4.87 -27.37
C LEU A 143 -7.32 5.51 -28.55
N PRO A 144 -8.01 5.81 -29.67
CA PRO A 144 -7.40 6.50 -30.79
C PRO A 144 -6.82 7.84 -30.37
N ARG A 145 -5.58 8.13 -30.78
CA ARG A 145 -4.90 9.40 -30.52
C ARG A 145 -5.72 10.64 -30.93
N SER A 146 -6.58 10.51 -31.93
CA SER A 146 -7.44 11.58 -32.44
C SER A 146 -8.79 11.74 -31.72
N ALA A 147 -9.12 10.84 -30.78
CA ALA A 147 -10.34 10.91 -29.99
C ALA A 147 -10.37 12.23 -29.21
N ARG A 148 -11.55 12.87 -29.15
CA ARG A 148 -11.77 14.20 -28.60
C ARG A 148 -12.07 14.13 -27.11
N HIS A 149 -11.45 15.06 -26.38
CA HIS A 149 -11.60 15.22 -24.94
C HIS A 149 -11.88 16.68 -24.59
N ALA A 150 -12.62 16.91 -23.50
CA ALA A 150 -12.96 18.22 -22.99
C ALA A 150 -11.76 18.95 -22.39
N LEU A 151 -10.84 18.25 -21.71
CA LEU A 151 -9.64 18.80 -21.08
C LEU A 151 -9.92 20.07 -20.25
N GLU A 152 -10.83 19.96 -19.28
CA GLU A 152 -11.31 21.09 -18.46
C GLU A 152 -11.91 22.23 -19.31
N GLY A 153 -12.57 21.89 -20.42
CA GLY A 153 -13.20 22.84 -21.35
C GLY A 153 -12.27 23.43 -22.41
N ARG A 154 -10.96 23.17 -22.34
CA ARG A 154 -9.99 23.63 -23.35
C ARG A 154 -10.21 22.98 -24.72
N GLY A 155 -10.71 21.75 -24.70
CA GLY A 155 -10.74 20.87 -25.85
C GLY A 155 -9.34 20.36 -26.22
N GLY A 156 -9.29 19.18 -26.79
CA GLY A 156 -8.08 18.60 -27.36
C GLY A 156 -8.33 17.16 -27.77
N ASP A 157 -7.25 16.41 -27.94
CA ASP A 157 -7.36 15.00 -28.27
C ASP A 157 -6.65 14.09 -27.27
N HIS A 158 -6.82 12.78 -27.50
CA HIS A 158 -6.34 11.76 -26.60
C HIS A 158 -4.82 11.80 -26.41
N ARG A 159 -4.03 12.37 -27.34
CA ARG A 159 -2.58 12.54 -27.12
C ARG A 159 -2.29 13.43 -25.91
N GLU A 160 -3.11 14.44 -25.69
CA GLU A 160 -3.01 15.35 -24.56
C GLU A 160 -3.70 14.77 -23.31
N ALA A 161 -4.78 14.01 -23.50
CA ALA A 161 -5.57 13.44 -22.41
C ALA A 161 -5.02 12.13 -21.84
N HIS A 162 -4.25 11.36 -22.61
CA HIS A 162 -3.90 9.95 -22.33
C HIS A 162 -3.43 9.74 -20.89
N ASN A 163 -2.35 10.41 -20.49
CA ASN A 163 -1.78 10.22 -19.16
C ASN A 163 -2.63 10.81 -18.03
N VAL A 164 -3.44 11.84 -18.30
CA VAL A 164 -4.30 12.46 -17.27
C VAL A 164 -5.64 11.75 -17.12
N TYR A 165 -6.03 10.88 -18.06
CA TYR A 165 -7.30 10.15 -18.04
C TYR A 165 -7.47 9.37 -16.72
N ALA A 166 -6.49 8.54 -16.36
CA ALA A 166 -6.49 7.76 -15.13
C ALA A 166 -6.55 8.64 -13.88
N LEU A 167 -5.78 9.74 -13.86
CA LEU A 167 -5.81 10.72 -12.76
C LEU A 167 -7.22 11.31 -12.59
N THR A 168 -7.89 11.62 -13.69
CA THR A 168 -9.24 12.20 -13.67
C THR A 168 -10.32 11.19 -13.29
N MET A 169 -10.13 9.90 -13.59
CA MET A 169 -10.97 8.82 -13.07
C MET A 169 -10.81 8.66 -11.56
N ALA A 170 -9.57 8.62 -11.07
CA ALA A 170 -9.27 8.56 -9.64
C ALA A 170 -9.88 9.75 -8.89
N ARG A 171 -9.77 10.96 -9.47
CA ARG A 171 -10.42 12.17 -8.97
C ARG A 171 -11.94 12.03 -8.91
N ALA A 172 -12.58 11.55 -9.98
CA ALA A 172 -14.03 11.36 -10.04
C ALA A 172 -14.52 10.39 -8.96
N GLY A 173 -13.84 9.25 -8.77
CA GLY A 173 -14.16 8.29 -7.73
C GLY A 173 -13.96 8.87 -6.32
N TYR A 174 -12.83 9.53 -6.08
CA TYR A 174 -12.52 10.13 -4.78
C TYR A 174 -13.49 11.24 -4.39
N GLU A 175 -13.76 12.20 -5.29
CA GLU A 175 -14.70 13.30 -5.05
C GLU A 175 -16.12 12.76 -4.86
N GLY A 176 -16.55 11.80 -5.69
CA GLY A 176 -17.85 11.12 -5.53
C GLY A 176 -18.00 10.41 -4.19
N LEU A 177 -16.97 9.66 -3.75
CA LEU A 177 -16.99 8.99 -2.45
C LEU A 177 -17.01 10.00 -1.28
N CYS A 178 -16.27 11.11 -1.39
CA CYS A 178 -16.34 12.20 -0.39
C CYS A 178 -17.74 12.83 -0.31
N GLU A 179 -18.43 13.01 -1.44
CA GLU A 179 -19.79 13.56 -1.46
C GLU A 179 -20.82 12.57 -0.88
N LEU A 180 -20.69 11.29 -1.22
CA LEU A 180 -21.62 10.24 -0.81
C LEU A 180 -21.41 9.77 0.64
N ARG A 181 -20.19 9.92 1.17
CA ARG A 181 -19.81 9.52 2.53
C ARG A 181 -18.91 10.58 3.17
N PRO A 182 -19.47 11.77 3.51
CA PRO A 182 -18.68 12.93 3.93
C PRO A 182 -17.95 12.75 5.26
N ASP A 183 -18.36 11.79 6.09
CA ASP A 183 -17.78 11.56 7.41
C ASP A 183 -16.65 10.52 7.42
N GLU A 184 -16.33 9.89 6.28
CA GLU A 184 -15.29 8.85 6.15
C GLU A 184 -14.31 9.17 5.02
N ARG A 185 -13.02 8.92 5.25
CA ARG A 185 -12.00 9.07 4.20
C ARG A 185 -12.09 7.92 3.19
N PRO A 186 -12.11 8.19 1.87
CA PRO A 186 -12.15 7.12 0.87
C PRO A 186 -10.88 6.26 0.86
N PHE A 187 -11.04 4.94 0.70
CA PHE A 187 -9.96 4.04 0.28
C PHE A 187 -10.04 3.79 -1.22
N LEU A 188 -9.04 4.29 -1.94
CA LEU A 188 -8.94 4.17 -3.40
C LEU A 188 -7.48 3.97 -3.82
N PHE A 189 -7.25 3.08 -4.77
CA PHE A 189 -5.99 3.01 -5.48
C PHE A 189 -6.22 2.66 -6.96
N SER A 190 -5.26 3.01 -7.81
CA SER A 190 -5.45 3.03 -9.26
C SER A 190 -4.28 2.39 -9.99
N ARG A 191 -4.55 1.64 -11.07
CA ARG A 191 -3.49 0.99 -11.86
C ARG A 191 -2.61 2.05 -12.50
N SER A 192 -3.25 2.93 -13.26
CA SER A 192 -2.60 4.05 -13.92
C SER A 192 -2.84 5.38 -13.20
N GLY A 193 -2.07 6.39 -13.55
CA GLY A 193 -2.20 7.72 -12.99
C GLY A 193 -1.19 8.71 -13.57
N TRP A 194 -1.13 9.88 -12.93
CA TRP A 194 -0.19 10.95 -13.29
C TRP A 194 0.26 11.70 -12.04
N ALA A 195 1.17 12.67 -12.22
CA ALA A 195 1.59 13.58 -11.15
C ALA A 195 0.35 14.21 -10.47
N GLY A 196 0.19 13.93 -9.18
CA GLY A 196 -0.99 14.34 -8.40
C GLY A 196 -1.93 13.21 -7.98
N LEU A 197 -1.72 11.97 -8.46
CA LEU A 197 -2.52 10.80 -8.07
C LEU A 197 -2.62 10.63 -6.55
N GLN A 198 -1.55 10.95 -5.82
CA GLN A 198 -1.47 10.82 -4.36
C GLN A 198 -2.53 11.61 -3.57
N ARG A 199 -3.22 12.56 -4.22
CA ARG A 199 -4.34 13.29 -3.61
C ARG A 199 -5.62 12.46 -3.56
N TYR A 200 -5.75 11.47 -4.43
CA TYR A 200 -6.98 10.72 -4.64
C TYR A 200 -6.83 9.24 -4.27
N GLY A 201 -5.60 8.75 -4.06
CA GLY A 201 -5.35 7.36 -3.72
C GLY A 201 -3.90 6.96 -3.91
N GLY A 202 -3.66 5.64 -3.94
CA GLY A 202 -2.37 5.06 -4.28
C GLY A 202 -2.34 4.36 -5.63
N SER A 203 -1.33 3.52 -5.81
CA SER A 203 -1.18 2.66 -6.99
C SER A 203 -0.65 1.27 -6.61
N TRP A 204 -0.60 0.35 -7.55
CA TRP A 204 0.08 -0.95 -7.36
C TRP A 204 0.95 -1.27 -8.57
N SER A 205 1.70 -2.36 -8.51
CA SER A 205 2.66 -2.73 -9.56
C SER A 205 2.04 -3.07 -10.93
N GLY A 206 0.72 -3.12 -11.04
CA GLY A 206 0.06 -3.83 -12.14
C GLY A 206 0.38 -5.32 -12.10
N ASP A 207 0.18 -5.95 -13.26
CA ASP A 207 0.32 -7.39 -13.51
C ASP A 207 1.79 -7.83 -13.53
N VAL A 208 2.43 -7.80 -12.36
CA VAL A 208 3.84 -8.15 -12.21
C VAL A 208 4.06 -9.64 -12.51
N ALA A 209 5.07 -9.93 -13.33
CA ALA A 209 5.38 -11.31 -13.70
C ALA A 209 5.80 -12.16 -12.48
N THR A 210 5.30 -13.39 -12.40
CA THR A 210 5.68 -14.33 -11.34
C THR A 210 7.11 -14.82 -11.53
N GLY A 211 8.00 -14.44 -10.62
CA GLY A 211 9.40 -14.87 -10.58
C GLY A 211 10.26 -13.97 -9.69
N TRP A 212 11.50 -14.38 -9.43
CA TRP A 212 12.47 -13.60 -8.64
C TRP A 212 12.78 -12.22 -9.25
N ALA A 213 12.76 -12.10 -10.58
CA ALA A 213 12.89 -10.81 -11.25
C ALA A 213 11.69 -9.88 -10.95
N GLY A 214 10.47 -10.42 -10.92
CA GLY A 214 9.26 -9.68 -10.54
C GLY A 214 9.29 -9.23 -9.07
N LEU A 215 9.80 -10.08 -8.18
CA LEU A 215 10.03 -9.74 -6.77
C LEU A 215 10.98 -8.54 -6.64
N ARG A 216 12.10 -8.53 -7.37
CA ARG A 216 13.03 -7.38 -7.38
C ARG A 216 12.40 -6.13 -7.96
N ALA A 217 11.74 -6.25 -9.11
CA ALA A 217 11.07 -5.14 -9.78
C ALA A 217 10.02 -4.48 -8.87
N SER A 218 9.34 -5.26 -8.02
CA SER A 218 8.39 -4.76 -7.04
C SER A 218 8.99 -3.76 -6.06
N LEU A 219 10.21 -4.03 -5.56
CA LEU A 219 10.89 -3.11 -4.65
C LEU A 219 11.28 -1.82 -5.38
N SER A 220 11.87 -1.94 -6.57
CA SER A 220 12.26 -0.78 -7.38
C SER A 220 11.05 0.10 -7.73
N LEU A 221 9.91 -0.51 -8.04
CA LEU A 221 8.66 0.20 -8.35
C LEU A 221 8.16 1.00 -7.15
N VAL A 222 8.11 0.40 -5.95
CA VAL A 222 7.62 1.10 -4.76
C VAL A 222 8.53 2.25 -4.34
N ILE A 223 9.86 2.07 -4.41
CA ILE A 223 10.82 3.16 -4.16
C ILE A 223 10.63 4.26 -5.22
N GLY A 224 10.52 3.91 -6.49
CA GLY A 224 10.37 4.85 -7.60
C GLY A 224 9.08 5.68 -7.51
N LEU A 225 7.94 5.05 -7.24
CA LEU A 225 6.66 5.72 -7.03
C LEU A 225 6.70 6.63 -5.81
N GLY A 226 7.28 6.15 -4.70
CA GLY A 226 7.46 6.95 -3.48
C GLY A 226 8.28 8.21 -3.72
N LEU A 227 9.40 8.12 -4.45
CA LEU A 227 10.22 9.26 -4.84
C LEU A 227 9.51 10.19 -5.84
N SER A 228 8.56 9.66 -6.62
CA SER A 228 7.74 10.41 -7.57
C SER A 228 6.49 11.03 -6.93
N GLY A 229 6.37 10.95 -5.59
CA GLY A 229 5.26 11.56 -4.84
C GLY A 229 4.00 10.71 -4.75
N VAL A 230 4.04 9.41 -5.09
CA VAL A 230 2.95 8.44 -4.89
C VAL A 230 3.39 7.43 -3.81
N PRO A 231 3.27 7.79 -2.52
CA PRO A 231 3.89 7.04 -1.43
C PRO A 231 3.10 5.80 -1.01
N PHE A 232 1.81 5.71 -1.34
CA PHE A 232 0.98 4.53 -1.08
C PHE A 232 0.99 3.61 -2.30
N SER A 233 1.89 2.62 -2.29
CA SER A 233 1.98 1.62 -3.36
C SER A 233 2.49 0.27 -2.86
N GLY A 234 2.27 -0.78 -3.65
CA GLY A 234 2.76 -2.13 -3.37
C GLY A 234 2.54 -3.08 -4.54
N PRO A 235 3.12 -4.28 -4.48
CA PRO A 235 2.99 -5.27 -5.53
C PRO A 235 1.85 -6.26 -5.28
N ASP A 236 1.53 -7.04 -6.32
CA ASP A 236 0.78 -8.29 -6.15
C ASP A 236 1.69 -9.39 -5.64
N ILE A 237 1.45 -9.80 -4.39
CA ILE A 237 2.31 -10.74 -3.68
C ILE A 237 2.22 -12.13 -4.30
N GLY A 238 3.38 -12.68 -4.66
CA GLY A 238 3.51 -13.94 -5.39
C GLY A 238 3.48 -13.76 -6.92
N GLY A 239 3.29 -12.54 -7.42
CA GLY A 239 3.17 -12.22 -8.84
C GLY A 239 1.84 -12.63 -9.46
N PHE A 240 1.46 -11.95 -10.53
CA PHE A 240 0.13 -12.04 -11.12
C PHE A 240 -0.04 -13.22 -12.09
N THR A 241 0.96 -13.47 -12.95
CA THR A 241 0.78 -14.25 -14.19
C THR A 241 1.03 -15.76 -14.09
N GLY A 242 1.60 -16.27 -13.00
CA GLY A 242 1.97 -17.68 -12.90
C GLY A 242 2.04 -18.21 -11.48
N PHE A 243 2.46 -19.46 -11.32
CA PHE A 243 2.50 -20.15 -10.03
C PHE A 243 3.85 -19.94 -9.33
N PRO A 244 3.92 -19.21 -8.20
CA PRO A 244 5.18 -19.07 -7.46
C PRO A 244 5.54 -20.38 -6.74
N SER A 245 6.84 -20.65 -6.60
CA SER A 245 7.29 -21.68 -5.65
C SER A 245 6.95 -21.27 -4.21
N PRO A 246 6.82 -22.21 -3.26
CA PRO A 246 6.58 -21.89 -1.85
C PRO A 246 7.59 -20.87 -1.28
N GLU A 247 8.88 -21.01 -1.61
CA GLU A 247 9.92 -20.06 -1.19
C GLU A 247 9.72 -18.68 -1.82
N LEU A 248 9.46 -18.60 -3.13
CA LEU A 248 9.24 -17.32 -3.81
C LEU A 248 8.02 -16.59 -3.25
N TYR A 249 6.91 -17.30 -3.05
CA TYR A 249 5.70 -16.74 -2.43
C TYR A 249 6.02 -16.18 -1.03
N LEU A 250 6.68 -16.98 -0.18
CA LEU A 250 7.02 -16.57 1.18
C LEU A 250 7.96 -15.34 1.21
N ARG A 251 8.99 -15.29 0.35
CA ARG A 251 9.90 -14.13 0.30
C ARG A 251 9.18 -12.87 -0.18
N TRP A 252 8.26 -13.00 -1.13
CA TRP A 252 7.41 -11.88 -1.57
C TRP A 252 6.47 -11.41 -0.47
N PHE A 253 5.89 -12.35 0.26
CA PHE A 253 5.00 -12.06 1.39
C PHE A 253 5.76 -11.33 2.51
N GLN A 254 6.98 -11.77 2.82
CA GLN A 254 7.87 -11.12 3.78
C GLN A 254 8.26 -9.71 3.35
N LEU A 255 8.60 -9.50 2.06
CA LEU A 255 8.83 -8.15 1.54
C LEU A 255 7.56 -7.29 1.67
N GLY A 256 6.43 -7.78 1.17
CA GLY A 256 5.16 -7.07 1.15
C GLY A 256 4.69 -6.60 2.52
N ALA A 257 4.97 -7.36 3.58
CA ALA A 257 4.64 -7.00 4.96
C ALA A 257 5.25 -5.63 5.36
N TYR A 258 6.37 -5.23 4.75
CA TYR A 258 7.05 -3.95 4.99
C TYR A 258 6.76 -2.86 3.95
N LEU A 259 5.86 -3.10 2.99
CA LEU A 259 5.48 -2.14 1.94
C LEU A 259 4.12 -1.47 2.24
N PRO A 260 3.84 -0.25 1.73
CA PRO A 260 2.60 0.48 2.06
C PRO A 260 1.32 -0.30 1.76
N LEU A 261 1.18 -0.82 0.54
CA LEU A 261 0.10 -1.72 0.15
C LEU A 261 0.56 -3.17 0.29
N PHE A 262 -0.21 -3.96 1.04
CA PHE A 262 0.06 -5.37 1.31
C PHE A 262 -1.13 -6.21 0.85
N ARG A 263 -1.06 -6.69 -0.41
CA ARG A 263 -2.17 -7.39 -1.09
C ARG A 263 -1.64 -8.64 -1.80
N THR A 264 -2.32 -9.77 -1.59
CA THR A 264 -2.19 -10.93 -2.47
C THR A 264 -3.22 -10.83 -3.60
N HIS A 265 -2.79 -11.10 -4.83
CA HIS A 265 -3.66 -11.08 -6.00
C HIS A 265 -3.02 -11.91 -7.11
N SER A 266 -3.82 -12.43 -8.04
CA SER A 266 -3.36 -13.28 -9.12
C SER A 266 -4.37 -13.36 -10.25
N ALA A 267 -3.88 -13.66 -11.45
CA ALA A 267 -4.72 -13.98 -12.59
C ALA A 267 -5.62 -15.19 -12.30
N ILE A 268 -6.76 -15.26 -12.99
CA ILE A 268 -7.75 -16.35 -12.87
C ILE A 268 -7.15 -17.74 -13.08
N SER A 269 -6.09 -17.85 -13.89
CA SER A 269 -5.40 -19.11 -14.20
C SER A 269 -4.23 -19.42 -13.28
N ALA A 270 -3.84 -18.52 -12.38
CA ALA A 270 -2.56 -18.58 -11.66
C ALA A 270 -2.66 -19.18 -10.23
N GLY A 271 -3.72 -19.96 -9.98
CA GLY A 271 -3.95 -20.68 -8.73
C GLY A 271 -4.33 -19.78 -7.55
N ARG A 272 -4.64 -20.41 -6.43
CA ARG A 272 -5.00 -19.72 -5.18
C ARG A 272 -3.80 -19.04 -4.52
N ARG A 273 -4.07 -18.04 -3.68
CA ARG A 273 -3.05 -17.14 -3.08
C ARG A 273 -3.12 -17.01 -1.58
N GLU A 274 -3.97 -17.79 -0.94
CA GLU A 274 -4.01 -17.86 0.50
C GLU A 274 -2.76 -18.60 1.03
N PRO A 275 -2.11 -18.14 2.11
CA PRO A 275 -0.83 -18.70 2.54
C PRO A 275 -0.82 -20.21 2.79
N TRP A 276 -1.95 -20.79 3.20
CA TRP A 276 -2.07 -22.23 3.49
C TRP A 276 -2.04 -23.11 2.23
N GLU A 277 -2.18 -22.54 1.04
CA GLU A 277 -2.09 -23.27 -0.23
C GLU A 277 -0.64 -23.66 -0.57
N PHE A 278 0.34 -23.11 0.17
CA PHE A 278 1.78 -23.33 -0.03
C PHE A 278 2.44 -24.23 1.02
N GLY A 279 1.64 -24.95 1.82
CA GLY A 279 2.11 -25.89 2.84
C GLY A 279 2.31 -25.27 4.23
N SER A 280 2.51 -26.13 5.23
CA SER A 280 2.52 -25.72 6.65
C SER A 280 3.70 -24.83 7.03
N GLU A 281 4.88 -25.06 6.46
CA GLU A 281 6.07 -24.23 6.71
C GLU A 281 5.87 -22.79 6.20
N VAL A 282 5.30 -22.62 4.99
CA VAL A 282 4.97 -21.30 4.47
C VAL A 282 3.88 -20.64 5.30
N LEU A 283 2.84 -21.38 5.68
CA LEU A 283 1.76 -20.86 6.53
C LEU A 283 2.31 -20.31 7.86
N GLU A 284 3.19 -21.05 8.53
CA GLU A 284 3.81 -20.63 9.80
C GLU A 284 4.57 -19.31 9.65
N HIS A 285 5.43 -19.22 8.63
CA HIS A 285 6.28 -18.05 8.41
C HIS A 285 5.51 -16.85 7.83
N ALA A 286 4.49 -17.09 7.02
CA ALA A 286 3.57 -16.04 6.56
C ALA A 286 2.74 -15.48 7.73
N ALA A 287 2.31 -16.33 8.67
CA ALA A 287 1.61 -15.89 9.88
C ALA A 287 2.51 -14.99 10.74
N ALA A 288 3.80 -15.30 10.86
CA ALA A 288 4.76 -14.43 11.55
C ALA A 288 4.91 -13.07 10.85
N ALA A 289 5.00 -13.04 9.51
CA ALA A 289 5.06 -11.79 8.75
C ALA A 289 3.78 -10.95 8.88
N LEU A 290 2.60 -11.59 8.91
CA LEU A 290 1.31 -10.93 9.15
C LEU A 290 1.24 -10.29 10.53
N ARG A 291 1.65 -11.03 11.57
CA ARG A 291 1.68 -10.52 12.95
C ARG A 291 2.65 -9.35 13.08
N GLU A 292 3.81 -9.41 12.42
CA GLU A 292 4.75 -8.28 12.39
C GLU A 292 4.17 -7.06 11.66
N ARG A 293 3.46 -7.26 10.55
CA ARG A 293 2.71 -6.18 9.89
C ARG A 293 1.68 -5.55 10.84
N GLN A 294 0.86 -6.36 11.51
CA GLN A 294 -0.11 -5.86 12.50
C GLN A 294 0.57 -5.08 13.63
N ARG A 295 1.68 -5.60 14.16
CA ARG A 295 2.48 -4.93 15.18
C ARG A 295 2.99 -3.56 14.71
N LEU A 296 3.39 -3.44 13.45
CA LEU A 296 3.90 -2.18 12.90
C LEU A 296 2.79 -1.22 12.42
N MET A 297 1.51 -1.55 12.54
CA MET A 297 0.42 -0.70 12.03
C MET A 297 0.44 0.74 12.57
N PRO A 298 0.66 1.01 13.88
CA PRO A 298 0.80 2.39 14.35
C PRO A 298 1.94 3.17 13.68
N TYR A 299 3.04 2.48 13.33
CA TYR A 299 4.13 3.07 12.56
C TYR A 299 3.72 3.34 11.11
N PHE A 300 3.05 2.39 10.43
CA PHE A 300 2.52 2.61 9.07
C PHE A 300 1.53 3.78 9.03
N THR A 301 0.60 3.87 9.98
CA THR A 301 -0.35 4.99 10.09
C THR A 301 0.38 6.31 10.32
N THR A 302 1.40 6.31 11.18
CA THR A 302 2.26 7.49 11.37
C THR A 302 2.96 7.91 10.07
N LEU A 303 3.54 6.95 9.34
CA LEU A 303 4.19 7.22 8.06
C LEU A 303 3.20 7.74 7.01
N ALA A 304 1.96 7.26 7.01
CA ALA A 304 0.89 7.79 6.16
C ALA A 304 0.60 9.26 6.44
N GLN A 305 0.49 9.62 7.72
CA GLN A 305 0.24 11.00 8.13
C GLN A 305 1.43 11.92 7.83
N LEU A 306 2.65 11.42 7.97
CA LEU A 306 3.85 12.15 7.56
C LEU A 306 3.89 12.34 6.04
N ALA A 307 3.59 11.30 5.26
CA ALA A 307 3.53 11.36 3.81
C ALA A 307 2.49 12.39 3.32
N ALA A 308 1.30 12.41 3.92
CA ALA A 308 0.26 13.38 3.60
C ALA A 308 0.66 14.84 3.90
N ARG A 309 1.49 15.07 4.93
CA ARG A 309 1.90 16.42 5.37
C ARG A 309 3.17 16.93 4.71
N THR A 310 4.11 16.05 4.39
CA THR A 310 5.46 16.44 3.93
C THR A 310 5.83 15.89 2.57
N GLY A 311 5.04 14.97 2.01
CA GLY A 311 5.37 14.25 0.77
C GLY A 311 6.50 13.23 0.92
N ALA A 312 7.00 12.97 2.13
CA ALA A 312 8.06 11.99 2.34
C ALA A 312 7.48 10.56 2.28
N PRO A 313 8.02 9.65 1.44
CA PRO A 313 7.45 8.32 1.32
C PRO A 313 7.71 7.45 2.55
N TYR A 314 6.95 6.37 2.67
CA TYR A 314 7.13 5.33 3.69
C TYR A 314 8.42 4.58 3.41
N VAL A 315 8.53 4.03 2.20
CA VAL A 315 9.68 3.28 1.71
C VAL A 315 10.63 4.25 1.04
N ARG A 316 11.84 4.33 1.57
CA ARG A 316 12.86 5.29 1.17
C ARG A 316 14.12 4.56 0.76
N PRO A 317 14.86 5.07 -0.24
CA PRO A 317 16.16 4.49 -0.58
C PRO A 317 17.13 4.62 0.61
N VAL A 318 18.09 3.71 0.74
CA VAL A 318 19.02 3.69 1.89
C VAL A 318 19.84 4.99 2.00
N TRP A 319 20.09 5.66 0.87
CA TRP A 319 20.77 6.95 0.82
C TRP A 319 19.93 8.15 1.29
N TRP A 320 18.64 7.98 1.63
CA TRP A 320 17.70 9.07 1.96
C TRP A 320 18.23 10.09 2.98
N ARG A 321 18.84 9.60 4.06
CA ARG A 321 19.41 10.47 5.11
C ARG A 321 20.84 10.92 4.84
N THR A 322 21.51 10.31 3.87
CA THR A 322 22.91 10.56 3.51
C THR A 322 23.07 10.63 1.99
N PRO A 323 22.39 11.55 1.29
CA PRO A 323 22.35 11.59 -0.18
C PRO A 323 23.71 11.87 -0.83
N LYS A 324 24.67 12.34 -0.04
CA LYS A 324 26.06 12.56 -0.45
C LYS A 324 26.90 11.28 -0.45
N ASP A 325 26.45 10.21 0.18
CA ASP A 325 27.14 8.92 0.17
C ASP A 325 26.84 8.18 -1.14
N ARG A 326 27.81 8.18 -2.05
CA ARG A 326 27.65 7.58 -3.38
C ARG A 326 27.55 6.06 -3.31
N ALA A 327 28.18 5.41 -2.34
CA ALA A 327 28.20 3.95 -2.24
C ALA A 327 26.83 3.34 -1.90
N LEU A 328 25.90 4.17 -1.41
CA LEU A 328 24.53 3.80 -1.09
C LEU A 328 23.56 4.01 -2.26
N ARG A 329 23.96 4.69 -3.33
CA ARG A 329 23.07 4.99 -4.48
C ARG A 329 22.71 3.74 -5.28
N ASP A 330 23.64 2.80 -5.33
CA ASP A 330 23.48 1.51 -6.03
C ASP A 330 22.84 0.43 -5.13
N CYS A 331 22.35 0.81 -3.94
CA CYS A 331 21.66 -0.11 -3.05
C CYS A 331 20.19 -0.21 -3.47
N GLU A 332 19.90 -1.23 -4.27
CA GLU A 332 18.57 -1.52 -4.82
C GLU A 332 17.89 -2.70 -4.11
N ASP A 333 18.58 -3.34 -3.16
CA ASP A 333 18.20 -4.60 -2.52
C ASP A 333 17.89 -4.47 -1.02
N ALA A 334 17.83 -3.24 -0.51
CA ALA A 334 17.40 -2.86 0.82
C ALA A 334 16.77 -1.46 0.80
N PHE A 335 15.97 -1.13 1.82
CA PHE A 335 15.31 0.17 1.93
C PHE A 335 15.15 0.59 3.39
N LEU A 336 14.87 1.88 3.59
CA LEU A 336 14.44 2.39 4.87
C LEU A 336 12.90 2.44 4.91
N LEU A 337 12.30 1.85 5.94
CA LEU A 337 10.89 2.08 6.27
C LEU A 337 10.82 3.25 7.26
N GLY A 338 10.42 4.40 6.74
CA GLY A 338 10.48 5.69 7.40
C GLY A 338 11.93 6.07 7.75
N ASP A 339 12.12 6.54 8.98
CA ASP A 339 13.45 6.89 9.47
C ASP A 339 14.04 5.82 10.41
N ALA A 340 13.23 4.90 10.91
CA ALA A 340 13.63 4.02 11.99
C ALA A 340 14.21 2.68 11.53
N LEU A 341 13.65 2.05 10.50
CA LEU A 341 13.96 0.67 10.15
C LEU A 341 14.68 0.58 8.81
N LEU A 342 15.73 -0.22 8.72
CA LEU A 342 16.37 -0.68 7.48
C LEU A 342 15.91 -2.12 7.24
N VAL A 343 15.22 -2.35 6.13
CA VAL A 343 14.68 -3.66 5.74
C VAL A 343 15.53 -4.20 4.59
N ALA A 344 16.05 -5.41 4.75
CA ALA A 344 16.91 -6.07 3.77
C ALA A 344 16.29 -7.40 3.31
N PRO A 345 15.32 -7.38 2.38
CA PRO A 345 14.62 -8.58 1.94
C PRO A 345 15.56 -9.59 1.26
N VAL A 346 15.12 -10.84 1.19
CA VAL A 346 15.76 -11.88 0.38
C VAL A 346 15.15 -11.87 -1.01
N LEU A 347 15.97 -11.64 -2.04
CA LEU A 347 15.54 -11.47 -3.43
C LEU A 347 16.10 -12.55 -4.36
N GLU A 348 16.59 -13.65 -3.80
CA GLU A 348 17.25 -14.76 -4.48
C GLU A 348 16.82 -16.11 -3.88
N GLU A 349 16.71 -17.11 -4.74
CA GLU A 349 16.36 -18.46 -4.34
C GLU A 349 17.42 -19.12 -3.48
N GLY A 350 17.01 -19.85 -2.46
CA GLY A 350 17.89 -20.62 -1.59
C GLY A 350 18.74 -19.77 -0.63
N ALA A 351 18.68 -18.43 -0.72
CA ALA A 351 19.45 -17.57 0.15
C ALA A 351 18.95 -17.67 1.61
N ARG A 352 19.89 -17.90 2.53
CA ARG A 352 19.67 -17.96 3.99
C ARG A 352 20.49 -16.95 4.77
N ARG A 353 21.30 -16.15 4.07
CA ARG A 353 22.08 -15.04 4.62
C ARG A 353 22.06 -13.88 3.63
N ARG A 354 22.16 -12.65 4.11
CA ARG A 354 22.13 -11.44 3.29
C ARG A 354 23.32 -10.53 3.59
N PRO A 355 24.20 -10.23 2.62
CA PRO A 355 25.11 -9.12 2.72
C PRO A 355 24.30 -7.82 2.63
N VAL A 356 24.44 -6.94 3.61
CA VAL A 356 23.70 -5.68 3.71
C VAL A 356 24.70 -4.54 3.87
N ARG A 357 24.54 -3.51 3.04
CA ARG A 357 25.31 -2.27 3.16
C ARG A 357 24.65 -1.33 4.15
N LEU A 358 25.36 -1.00 5.23
CA LEU A 358 24.85 -0.14 6.28
C LEU A 358 25.21 1.32 6.00
N PRO A 359 24.24 2.25 6.06
CA PRO A 359 24.52 3.67 6.10
C PRO A 359 25.16 4.04 7.44
N ARG A 360 25.78 5.23 7.51
CA ARG A 360 26.41 5.74 8.74
C ARG A 360 25.45 5.73 9.93
N GLY A 361 25.93 5.27 11.07
CA GLY A 361 25.18 5.19 12.32
C GLY A 361 25.18 3.78 12.91
N ARG A 362 24.59 3.63 14.08
CA ARG A 362 24.41 2.33 14.74
C ARG A 362 23.04 1.75 14.41
N TRP A 363 23.03 0.46 14.15
CA TRP A 363 21.86 -0.32 13.73
C TRP A 363 21.75 -1.58 14.58
N TYR A 364 20.56 -1.90 15.05
CA TYR A 364 20.28 -3.05 15.90
C TYR A 364 19.43 -4.04 15.13
N ASP A 365 19.83 -5.30 15.08
CA ASP A 365 18.99 -6.37 14.57
C ASP A 365 17.73 -6.49 15.43
N THR A 366 16.56 -6.40 14.79
CA THR A 366 15.29 -6.29 15.52
C THR A 366 14.94 -7.58 16.26
N VAL A 367 15.49 -8.72 15.85
CA VAL A 367 15.23 -10.03 16.45
C VAL A 367 16.23 -10.32 17.57
N THR A 368 17.52 -10.19 17.28
CA THR A 368 18.61 -10.58 18.20
C THR A 368 19.05 -9.47 19.14
N GLY A 369 18.73 -8.22 18.83
CA GLY A 369 19.22 -7.04 19.55
C GLY A 369 20.70 -6.72 19.30
N ARG A 370 21.39 -7.49 18.45
CA ARG A 370 22.80 -7.29 18.16
C ARG A 370 23.03 -5.96 17.43
N ALA A 371 24.00 -5.18 17.90
CA ALA A 371 24.37 -3.90 17.31
C ALA A 371 25.43 -4.07 16.19
N TYR A 372 25.30 -3.24 15.17
CA TYR A 372 26.23 -3.09 14.06
C TYR A 372 26.48 -1.60 13.80
N ASP A 373 27.74 -1.23 13.57
CA ASP A 373 28.11 0.14 13.26
C ASP A 373 28.37 0.29 11.75
N GLY A 374 27.67 1.26 11.14
CA GLY A 374 27.91 1.72 9.78
C GLY A 374 28.74 3.01 9.77
N PRO A 375 29.35 3.38 8.62
CA PRO A 375 29.11 2.80 7.31
C PRO A 375 29.91 1.52 7.08
N GLY A 376 29.35 0.55 6.34
CA GLY A 376 30.06 -0.70 6.08
C GLY A 376 29.18 -1.80 5.51
N HIS A 377 29.64 -3.04 5.64
CA HIS A 377 28.88 -4.23 5.26
C HIS A 377 28.74 -5.16 6.45
N VAL A 378 27.58 -5.79 6.55
CA VAL A 378 27.32 -6.87 7.49
C VAL A 378 26.71 -8.04 6.73
N VAL A 379 26.96 -9.27 7.16
CA VAL A 379 26.23 -10.44 6.70
C VAL A 379 25.25 -10.83 7.80
N LEU A 380 23.97 -10.80 7.49
CA LEU A 380 22.88 -11.10 8.42
C LEU A 380 22.27 -12.45 8.09
N ASP A 381 21.78 -13.16 9.10
CA ASP A 381 20.99 -14.36 8.90
C ASP A 381 19.62 -14.00 8.31
N ALA A 382 19.17 -14.81 7.36
CA ALA A 382 17.91 -14.63 6.65
C ALA A 382 17.23 -16.00 6.43
N PRO A 383 16.93 -16.77 7.50
CA PRO A 383 16.23 -18.05 7.39
C PRO A 383 14.85 -17.88 6.73
N LEU A 384 14.14 -18.97 6.43
CA LEU A 384 12.78 -18.88 5.89
C LEU A 384 11.80 -18.22 6.87
N SER A 385 12.08 -18.25 8.18
CA SER A 385 11.24 -17.64 9.21
C SER A 385 11.19 -16.12 9.19
N GLY A 386 12.08 -15.42 8.48
CA GLY A 386 12.04 -13.97 8.39
C GLY A 386 13.05 -13.35 7.43
N ILE A 387 13.00 -12.02 7.35
CA ILE A 387 13.98 -11.21 6.64
C ILE A 387 14.75 -10.32 7.62
N PRO A 388 16.03 -10.00 7.35
CA PRO A 388 16.76 -9.07 8.18
C PRO A 388 16.11 -7.69 8.22
N VAL A 389 15.87 -7.20 9.43
CA VAL A 389 15.43 -5.83 9.71
C VAL A 389 16.30 -5.27 10.82
N LEU A 390 16.81 -4.06 10.59
CA LEU A 390 17.63 -3.36 11.55
C LEU A 390 16.95 -2.05 11.99
N ALA A 391 16.84 -1.83 13.28
CA ALA A 391 16.38 -0.55 13.82
C ALA A 391 17.56 0.40 14.07
N ARG A 392 17.38 1.67 13.73
CA ARG A 392 18.38 2.71 13.94
C ARG A 392 18.49 3.05 15.43
N ALA A 393 19.71 3.17 15.93
CA ALA A 393 19.94 3.67 17.29
C ALA A 393 19.22 5.01 17.53
N GLY A 394 18.53 5.10 18.67
CA GLY A 394 17.77 6.27 19.10
C GLY A 394 16.37 6.40 18.47
N SER A 395 15.95 5.50 17.57
CA SER A 395 14.59 5.59 17.02
C SER A 395 13.54 5.24 18.07
N VAL A 396 12.43 5.98 18.04
CA VAL A 396 11.18 5.61 18.72
C VAL A 396 10.20 5.13 17.65
N VAL A 397 9.81 3.87 17.72
CA VAL A 397 8.90 3.23 16.77
C VAL A 397 7.58 2.95 17.50
N PRO A 398 6.48 3.62 17.14
CA PRO A 398 5.18 3.28 17.69
C PRO A 398 4.71 1.93 17.11
N VAL A 399 4.33 1.02 17.98
CA VAL A 399 3.92 -0.34 17.62
C VAL A 399 2.65 -0.73 18.38
N ALA A 400 1.91 -1.71 17.88
CA ALA A 400 0.79 -2.27 18.62
C ALA A 400 1.34 -3.08 19.82
N GLY A 401 0.87 -2.72 21.01
CA GLY A 401 1.12 -3.42 22.26
C GLY A 401 0.32 -4.71 22.36
N ALA A 402 0.58 -5.50 23.39
CA ALA A 402 -0.10 -6.77 23.63
C ALA A 402 -1.60 -6.61 23.94
N ASP A 403 -2.01 -5.42 24.39
CA ASP A 403 -3.39 -5.01 24.68
C ASP A 403 -4.10 -4.36 23.48
N GLY A 404 -3.43 -4.29 22.31
CA GLY A 404 -3.93 -3.60 21.13
C GLY A 404 -3.73 -2.08 21.14
N GLY A 405 -3.25 -1.50 22.25
CA GLY A 405 -2.90 -0.08 22.35
C GLY A 405 -1.58 0.25 21.66
N VAL A 406 -1.19 1.53 21.68
CA VAL A 406 0.12 1.94 21.17
C VAL A 406 1.19 1.81 22.25
N GLU A 407 2.26 1.06 21.96
CA GLU A 407 3.50 0.99 22.74
C GLU A 407 4.63 1.68 21.96
N LEU A 408 5.50 2.41 22.65
CA LEU A 408 6.69 3.03 22.06
C LEU A 408 7.91 2.10 22.21
N GLU A 409 8.34 1.52 21.10
CA GLU A 409 9.58 0.73 21.04
C GLU A 409 10.79 1.67 20.84
N VAL A 410 11.63 1.79 21.85
CA VAL A 410 12.77 2.70 21.88
C VAL A 410 14.07 1.93 21.73
N TRP A 411 14.78 2.17 20.63
CA TRP A 411 16.08 1.59 20.37
C TRP A 411 17.19 2.44 20.99
N THR A 412 18.02 1.85 21.83
CA THR A 412 19.01 2.57 22.64
C THR A 412 19.89 3.49 21.78
N PRO A 413 19.95 4.81 22.07
CA PRO A 413 20.81 5.75 21.36
C PRO A 413 22.29 5.56 21.69
N CYS A 414 23.18 6.08 20.85
CA CYS A 414 24.61 6.16 21.18
C CYS A 414 24.87 7.15 22.32
N GLN A 415 25.94 6.95 23.09
CA GLN A 415 26.33 7.85 24.18
C GLN A 415 26.61 9.29 23.68
N GLY A 416 26.15 10.27 24.47
CA GLY A 416 26.45 11.69 24.28
C GLY A 416 25.53 12.42 23.29
N ARG A 417 25.72 13.74 23.16
CA ARG A 417 24.82 14.62 22.35
C ARG A 417 24.74 14.24 20.87
N LYS A 418 25.79 13.63 20.30
CA LYS A 418 25.80 13.18 18.90
C LYS A 418 24.96 11.92 18.65
N GLY A 419 24.53 11.23 19.72
CA GLY A 419 23.67 10.05 19.65
C GLY A 419 22.18 10.33 19.88
N ALA A 420 21.76 11.60 19.93
CA ALA A 420 20.35 11.94 20.11
C ALA A 420 19.49 11.31 18.99
N GLY A 421 18.43 10.64 19.41
CA GLY A 421 17.46 10.01 18.53
C GLY A 421 16.11 10.72 18.56
N ALA A 422 15.22 10.30 17.67
CA ALA A 422 13.87 10.82 17.60
C ALA A 422 12.91 9.80 16.99
N GLY A 423 11.63 9.99 17.27
CA GLY A 423 10.54 9.34 16.55
C GLY A 423 9.27 10.19 16.61
N THR A 424 8.26 9.73 15.89
CA THR A 424 6.97 10.42 15.78
C THR A 424 5.87 9.38 15.91
N LEU A 425 4.75 9.77 16.49
CA LEU A 425 3.49 9.03 16.53
C LEU A 425 2.39 9.94 16.00
N ALA A 426 1.59 9.45 15.07
CA ALA A 426 0.31 10.06 14.76
C ALA A 426 -0.76 9.44 15.66
N VAL A 427 -1.45 10.26 16.45
CA VAL A 427 -2.57 9.81 17.30
C VAL A 427 -3.79 9.61 16.42
N GLU A 428 -4.23 8.36 16.26
CA GLU A 428 -5.34 8.04 15.38
C GLU A 428 -6.66 8.67 15.86
N THR A 429 -7.46 9.15 14.91
CA THR A 429 -8.77 9.78 15.13
C THR A 429 -9.89 9.01 14.42
N GLY A 430 -9.66 7.73 14.10
CA GLY A 430 -10.55 6.88 13.32
C GLY A 430 -10.58 7.23 11.83
N ASP A 431 -11.65 6.81 11.14
CA ASP A 431 -11.77 6.88 9.68
C ASP A 431 -12.13 8.27 9.13
N GLY A 432 -12.52 9.21 9.99
CA GLY A 432 -12.99 10.54 9.60
C GLY A 432 -11.90 11.53 9.19
N TRP A 433 -12.29 12.79 9.01
CA TRP A 433 -11.42 13.87 8.50
C TRP A 433 -10.63 14.63 9.56
N GLU A 434 -10.82 14.29 10.85
CA GLU A 434 -10.04 14.90 11.92
C GLU A 434 -8.55 14.66 11.66
N LYS A 435 -7.75 15.72 11.76
CA LYS A 435 -6.31 15.67 11.50
C LYS A 435 -5.61 15.08 12.72
N PRO A 436 -4.94 13.92 12.60
CA PRO A 436 -4.19 13.32 13.71
C PRO A 436 -3.18 14.29 14.33
N GLU A 437 -3.10 14.33 15.66
CA GLU A 437 -2.00 15.00 16.36
C GLU A 437 -0.70 14.25 16.08
N LEU A 438 0.39 14.98 15.80
CA LEU A 438 1.73 14.40 15.66
C LEU A 438 2.54 14.63 16.92
N LEU A 439 2.72 13.57 17.70
CA LEU A 439 3.57 13.56 18.88
C LEU A 439 5.00 13.26 18.48
N ARG A 440 5.95 14.07 18.94
CA ARG A 440 7.37 13.88 18.67
C ARG A 440 8.09 13.51 19.96
N PHE A 441 8.98 12.54 19.86
CA PHE A 441 9.76 12.05 20.98
C PHE A 441 11.24 12.22 20.66
N ALA A 442 12.01 12.70 21.63
CA ALA A 442 13.45 12.78 21.59
C ALA A 442 14.05 11.77 22.57
N THR A 443 15.12 11.09 22.16
CA THR A 443 15.81 10.10 23.00
C THR A 443 17.27 10.48 23.18
N ARG A 444 17.81 10.31 24.39
CA ARG A 444 19.20 10.61 24.71
C ARG A 444 19.75 9.62 25.72
N LEU A 445 20.97 9.17 25.49
CA LEU A 445 21.75 8.37 26.44
C LEU A 445 22.89 9.23 26.98
N ARG A 446 22.90 9.48 28.28
CA ARG A 446 23.98 10.19 28.98
C ARG A 446 24.33 9.46 30.26
N ASP A 447 25.62 9.20 30.45
CA ASP A 447 26.17 8.57 31.66
C ASP A 447 25.46 7.25 32.01
N GLY A 448 25.02 6.52 30.98
CA GLY A 448 24.31 5.24 31.10
C GLY A 448 22.80 5.34 31.35
N VAL A 449 22.26 6.56 31.44
CA VAL A 449 20.84 6.82 31.66
C VAL A 449 20.16 7.19 30.34
N LEU A 450 19.20 6.37 29.91
CA LEU A 450 18.33 6.67 28.77
C LEU A 450 17.20 7.59 29.23
N THR A 451 17.01 8.69 28.50
CA THR A 451 15.92 9.63 28.69
C THR A 451 15.08 9.70 27.41
N ILE A 452 13.77 9.76 27.58
CA ILE A 452 12.79 9.89 26.50
C ILE A 452 11.89 11.07 26.87
N GLU A 453 11.83 12.06 26.00
CA GLU A 453 11.11 13.31 26.23
C GLU A 453 10.12 13.55 25.09
N ARG A 454 8.89 13.97 25.39
CA ARG A 454 7.95 14.50 24.39
C ARG A 454 8.36 15.93 24.04
N GLU A 455 8.58 16.23 22.76
CA GLU A 455 8.84 17.60 22.32
C GLU A 455 7.62 18.47 22.62
N GLY A 456 7.83 19.65 23.22
CA GLY A 456 6.76 20.53 23.71
C GLY A 456 6.44 20.36 25.20
N GLY A 457 7.08 19.41 25.89
CA GLY A 457 6.88 19.15 27.32
C GLY A 457 5.72 18.18 27.60
N GLY A 458 5.59 17.76 28.86
CA GLY A 458 4.60 16.77 29.31
C GLY A 458 5.15 15.35 29.46
N GLU A 459 4.34 14.47 30.05
CA GLU A 459 4.68 13.04 30.19
C GLU A 459 4.69 12.34 28.82
N VAL A 460 5.44 11.25 28.72
CA VAL A 460 5.49 10.41 27.50
C VAL A 460 4.09 9.89 27.16
N GLY A 461 3.30 9.50 28.17
CA GLY A 461 1.88 9.16 28.02
C GLY A 461 1.58 7.82 27.33
N TYR A 462 2.61 7.01 27.04
CA TYR A 462 2.48 5.69 26.41
C TYR A 462 3.40 4.67 27.10
N PRO A 463 3.05 3.37 27.12
CA PRO A 463 3.96 2.31 27.49
C PRO A 463 5.24 2.37 26.65
N VAL A 464 6.40 2.18 27.29
CA VAL A 464 7.71 2.22 26.64
C VAL A 464 8.40 0.89 26.79
N ARG A 465 8.89 0.35 25.66
CA ARG A 465 9.75 -0.83 25.61
C ARG A 465 11.13 -0.44 25.10
N ILE A 466 12.15 -0.56 25.95
CA ILE A 466 13.54 -0.28 25.58
C ILE A 466 14.15 -1.53 24.92
N ARG A 467 14.87 -1.33 23.81
CA ARG A 467 15.54 -2.36 23.02
C ARG A 467 17.01 -1.99 22.78
N GLY A 468 17.85 -2.99 22.52
CA GLY A 468 19.26 -2.76 22.15
C GLY A 468 20.20 -2.47 23.34
N GLU A 469 19.91 -3.02 24.52
CA GLU A 469 20.87 -3.06 25.62
C GLU A 469 22.03 -4.01 25.26
N ALA A 470 23.26 -3.63 25.61
CA ALA A 470 24.34 -4.60 25.67
C ALA A 470 23.93 -5.70 26.68
N PRO A 471 24.22 -6.99 26.45
CA PRO A 471 24.04 -7.99 27.48
C PRO A 471 24.72 -7.48 28.76
N PRO A 472 24.09 -7.63 29.94
CA PRO A 472 24.72 -7.20 31.17
C PRO A 472 26.10 -7.86 31.24
N GLU A 473 27.15 -7.04 31.39
CA GLU A 473 28.37 -7.56 32.00
C GLU A 473 27.91 -8.24 33.29
N GLN A 474 28.20 -9.54 33.40
CA GLN A 474 27.87 -10.32 34.58
C GLN A 474 28.36 -9.54 35.82
N GLY A 475 27.43 -8.97 36.61
CA GLY A 475 27.79 -8.52 37.96
C GLY A 475 27.16 -7.28 38.58
N LYS A 476 26.24 -6.50 38.00
CA LYS A 476 25.55 -5.44 38.77
C LYS A 476 24.06 -5.27 38.46
N PRO A 477 23.19 -5.21 39.50
CA PRO A 477 21.75 -5.06 39.32
C PRO A 477 21.37 -3.60 38.92
N PRO A 478 20.37 -3.41 38.06
CA PRO A 478 19.89 -2.09 37.69
C PRO A 478 19.07 -1.44 38.82
N ARG A 479 19.40 -0.19 39.16
CA ARG A 479 18.54 0.68 40.00
C ARG A 479 17.46 1.31 39.12
N ARG A 480 16.20 0.97 39.40
CA ARG A 480 15.03 1.71 38.91
C ARG A 480 14.75 2.88 39.86
N THR A 481 14.54 4.08 39.32
CA THR A 481 13.78 5.14 40.01
C THR A 481 12.82 5.79 39.02
N SER A 482 11.63 6.07 39.55
CA SER A 482 10.41 6.67 38.97
C SER A 482 10.62 7.83 38.01
#